data_AF-A0A498CRV6-F1
#
_entry.id   AF-A0A498CRV6-F1
#
_cell.length_a   1.000
_cell.length_b   1.000
_cell.length_c   1.000
_cell.angle_alpha   90.00
_cell.angle_beta   90.00
_cell.angle_gamma   90.00
#
_symmetry.space_group_name_H-M   'P 1'
#
loop_
_entity.id
_entity.type
_entity.pdbx_description
1 polymer ?
#
loop_
_entity_poly.entity_id
_entity_poly.type
_entity_poly.pdbx_seq_one_letter_code
_entity_poly.pdbx_strand_id
1 'polypeptide(L)'
;MADKVTRFTDNEVVTTAVFNQRVDETNAALAAVDEAIDGLAGTGGEIPAIKEKDVQQDARLGTLETDIAKAEQDIAANDARDDGQDTQIAELGTTLGQHRTAITALQKDAHTHTNKSVLDGITAEKVEVWDNPTTAEFYTVSLPASGWTGNGPYTQAVSVAGILADDRPIFGPIYSGTNDEKIEQSIMAGFVSECDTAAGSVTFTALLAKPEVDLTMQLEVIR
;
A
#
# COMPACT_ATOMS: atom_id res chain seq x y z
N MET A 1 -94.36 -17.79 13.37
CA MET A 1 -95.74 -17.29 13.29
C MET A 1 -96.66 -18.45 13.66
N ALA A 2 -97.09 -18.51 14.92
CA ALA A 2 -98.12 -19.46 15.33
C ALA A 2 -99.44 -19.13 14.61
N ASP A 3 -100.22 -20.15 14.29
CA ASP A 3 -101.48 -20.16 13.52
C ASP A 3 -102.39 -18.94 13.84
N LYS A 4 -102.27 -17.86 13.07
CA LYS A 4 -103.03 -16.60 13.28
C LYS A 4 -104.35 -16.54 12.50
N VAL A 5 -104.59 -17.49 11.59
CA VAL A 5 -105.76 -17.48 10.71
C VAL A 5 -106.47 -18.83 10.81
N THR A 6 -107.69 -18.80 11.33
CA THR A 6 -108.51 -20.01 11.47
C THR A 6 -109.05 -20.46 10.11
N ARG A 7 -108.79 -21.71 9.71
CA ARG A 7 -109.27 -22.29 8.43
C ARG A 7 -110.70 -22.80 8.53
N PHE A 8 -111.41 -22.88 7.39
CA PHE A 8 -112.75 -23.47 7.37
C PHE A 8 -112.60 -24.96 7.55
N THR A 9 -113.41 -25.54 8.44
CA THR A 9 -113.46 -27.00 8.57
C THR A 9 -114.50 -27.57 7.63
N ASP A 10 -114.31 -28.82 7.22
CA ASP A 10 -115.30 -29.49 6.38
C ASP A 10 -116.64 -29.59 7.12
N ASN A 11 -117.72 -29.24 6.42
CA ASN A 11 -119.10 -29.13 6.92
C ASN A 11 -119.36 -28.05 8.00
N GLU A 12 -118.52 -27.02 8.09
CA GLU A 12 -118.77 -25.85 8.96
C GLU A 12 -119.97 -25.01 8.49
N VAL A 13 -120.86 -24.64 9.40
CA VAL A 13 -121.97 -23.71 9.10
C VAL A 13 -121.43 -22.27 9.11
N VAL A 14 -121.16 -21.73 7.93
CA VAL A 14 -120.60 -20.38 7.77
C VAL A 14 -121.69 -19.32 7.90
N THR A 15 -121.73 -18.64 9.04
CA THR A 15 -122.56 -17.44 9.21
C THR A 15 -121.79 -16.18 8.81
N THR A 16 -122.49 -15.07 8.54
CA THR A 16 -121.85 -13.77 8.25
C THR A 16 -120.89 -13.34 9.36
N ALA A 17 -121.19 -13.63 10.63
CA ALA A 17 -120.33 -13.32 11.76
C ALA A 17 -119.01 -14.12 11.71
N VAL A 18 -119.08 -15.42 11.42
CA VAL A 18 -117.91 -16.31 11.29
C VAL A 18 -117.03 -15.90 10.11
N PHE A 19 -117.64 -15.55 8.97
CA PHE A 19 -116.91 -15.06 7.80
C PHE A 19 -116.16 -13.75 8.09
N ASN A 20 -116.83 -12.77 8.69
CA ASN A 20 -116.23 -11.47 9.01
C ASN A 20 -115.09 -11.60 10.03
N GLN A 21 -115.25 -12.45 11.05
CA GLN A 21 -114.19 -12.72 12.02
C GLN A 21 -112.91 -13.25 11.34
N ARG A 22 -113.03 -14.15 10.36
CA ARG A 22 -111.88 -14.69 9.61
C ARG A 22 -111.22 -13.66 8.71
N VAL A 23 -112.00 -12.74 8.15
CA VAL A 23 -111.48 -11.59 7.39
C VAL A 23 -110.66 -10.69 8.31
N ASP A 24 -111.15 -10.40 9.52
CA ASP A 24 -110.42 -9.60 10.51
C ASP A 24 -109.13 -10.29 10.99
N GLU A 25 -109.17 -11.59 11.27
CA GLU A 25 -107.98 -12.41 11.59
C GLU A 25 -106.95 -12.38 10.45
N THR A 26 -107.40 -12.46 9.20
CA THR A 26 -106.54 -12.39 8.01
C THR A 26 -105.92 -11.00 7.85
N ASN A 27 -106.69 -9.94 8.02
CA ASN A 27 -106.20 -8.56 7.93
C ASN A 27 -105.19 -8.26 9.06
N ALA A 28 -105.45 -8.73 10.27
CA ALA A 28 -104.51 -8.60 11.39
C ALA A 28 -103.21 -9.40 11.16
N ALA A 29 -103.31 -10.58 10.56
CA ALA A 29 -102.14 -11.37 10.16
C ALA A 29 -101.33 -10.65 9.07
N LEU A 30 -101.99 -10.04 8.08
CA LEU A 30 -101.34 -9.29 7.02
C LEU A 30 -100.64 -8.02 7.55
N ALA A 31 -101.27 -7.28 8.46
CA ALA A 31 -100.65 -6.12 9.11
C ALA A 31 -99.38 -6.50 9.90
N ALA A 32 -99.39 -7.65 10.58
CA ALA A 32 -98.20 -8.14 11.28
C ALA A 32 -97.08 -8.59 10.32
N VAL A 33 -97.43 -9.02 9.11
CA VAL A 33 -96.44 -9.30 8.05
C VAL A 33 -95.86 -7.99 7.53
N ASP A 34 -96.68 -6.97 7.33
CA ASP A 34 -96.26 -5.65 6.87
C ASP A 34 -95.29 -5.00 7.87
N GLU A 35 -95.62 -5.02 9.17
CA GLU A 35 -94.73 -4.53 10.23
C GLU A 35 -93.38 -5.30 10.28
N ALA A 36 -93.41 -6.61 10.02
CA ALA A 36 -92.19 -7.41 9.94
C ALA A 36 -91.36 -7.06 8.68
N ILE A 37 -92.00 -6.80 7.55
CA ILE A 37 -91.34 -6.35 6.31
C ILE A 37 -90.73 -4.96 6.52
N ASP A 38 -91.46 -4.04 7.13
CA ASP A 38 -90.96 -2.70 7.46
C ASP A 38 -89.79 -2.75 8.44
N GLY A 39 -89.82 -3.64 9.44
CA GLY A 39 -88.69 -3.88 10.33
C GLY A 39 -87.43 -4.41 9.61
N LEU A 40 -87.60 -5.13 8.50
CA LEU A 40 -86.51 -5.63 7.67
C LEU A 40 -85.99 -4.61 6.66
N ALA A 41 -86.90 -3.90 5.97
CA ALA A 41 -86.61 -3.08 4.79
C ALA A 41 -86.62 -1.57 5.04
N GLY A 42 -87.23 -1.11 6.13
CA GLY A 42 -87.31 0.29 6.52
C GLY A 42 -85.96 0.89 6.91
N THR A 43 -85.92 2.21 7.07
CA THR A 43 -84.72 2.93 7.49
C THR A 43 -84.25 2.45 8.88
N GLY A 44 -83.05 1.87 8.95
CA GLY A 44 -82.51 1.26 10.17
C GLY A 44 -82.85 -0.22 10.36
N GLY A 45 -83.57 -0.85 9.41
CA GLY A 45 -83.81 -2.29 9.37
C GLY A 45 -82.57 -3.11 8.98
N GLU A 46 -82.68 -4.43 9.06
CA GLU A 46 -81.56 -5.35 8.82
C GLU A 46 -81.02 -5.30 7.38
N ILE A 47 -81.88 -5.12 6.36
CA ILE A 47 -81.45 -5.10 4.96
C ILE A 47 -80.55 -3.90 4.65
N PRO A 48 -80.91 -2.64 4.98
CA PRO A 48 -80.00 -1.51 4.85
C PRO A 48 -78.69 -1.67 5.62
N ALA A 49 -78.74 -2.20 6.84
CA ALA A 49 -77.55 -2.41 7.66
C ALA A 49 -76.57 -3.42 7.04
N ILE A 50 -77.08 -4.48 6.40
CA ILE A 50 -76.25 -5.44 5.66
C ILE A 50 -75.61 -4.77 4.44
N LYS A 51 -76.36 -3.97 3.67
CA LYS A 51 -75.82 -3.23 2.52
C LYS A 51 -74.72 -2.25 2.93
N GLU A 52 -74.89 -1.56 4.06
CA GLU A 52 -73.86 -0.65 4.56
C GLU A 52 -72.59 -1.41 4.97
N LYS A 53 -72.73 -2.57 5.64
CA LYS A 53 -71.59 -3.43 5.97
C LYS A 53 -70.87 -3.96 4.73
N ASP A 54 -71.59 -4.31 3.68
CA ASP A 54 -71.04 -4.76 2.39
C ASP A 54 -70.17 -3.67 1.75
N VAL A 55 -70.68 -2.44 1.67
CA VAL A 55 -69.92 -1.28 1.18
C VAL A 55 -68.68 -1.01 2.05
N GLN A 56 -68.79 -1.13 3.37
CA GLN A 56 -67.65 -0.98 4.27
C GLN A 56 -66.61 -2.10 4.08
N GLN A 57 -67.04 -3.32 3.79
CA GLN A 57 -66.14 -4.45 3.52
C GLN A 57 -65.40 -4.24 2.19
N ASP A 58 -66.09 -3.80 1.14
CA ASP A 58 -65.47 -3.47 -0.16
C ASP A 58 -64.42 -2.37 -0.02
N ALA A 59 -64.71 -1.31 0.75
CA ALA A 59 -63.74 -0.25 1.01
C ALA A 59 -62.49 -0.75 1.76
N ARG A 60 -62.68 -1.68 2.72
CA ARG A 60 -61.57 -2.31 3.44
C ARG A 60 -60.74 -3.21 2.53
N LEU A 61 -61.38 -3.96 1.62
CA LEU A 61 -60.71 -4.81 0.64
C LEU A 61 -59.84 -3.97 -0.30
N GLY A 62 -60.37 -2.87 -0.85
CA GLY A 62 -59.58 -1.98 -1.72
C GLY A 62 -58.37 -1.34 -1.01
N THR A 63 -58.51 -1.03 0.30
CA THR A 63 -57.38 -0.57 1.12
C THR A 63 -56.33 -1.67 1.26
N LEU A 64 -56.74 -2.90 1.59
CA LEU A 64 -55.83 -4.05 1.72
C LEU A 64 -55.12 -4.36 0.40
N GLU A 65 -55.81 -4.28 -0.75
CA GLU A 65 -55.20 -4.45 -2.07
C GLU A 65 -54.09 -3.41 -2.32
N THR A 66 -54.33 -2.15 -1.94
CA THR A 66 -53.34 -1.08 -2.04
C THR A 66 -52.14 -1.33 -1.13
N ASP A 67 -52.38 -1.74 0.12
CA ASP A 67 -51.31 -2.06 1.09
C ASP A 67 -50.47 -3.27 0.65
N ILE A 68 -51.10 -4.29 0.07
CA ILE A 68 -50.42 -5.47 -0.48
C ILE A 68 -49.53 -5.07 -1.65
N ALA A 69 -50.05 -4.28 -2.60
CA ALA A 69 -49.25 -3.81 -3.74
C ALA A 69 -48.01 -3.01 -3.30
N LYS A 70 -48.16 -2.20 -2.24
CA LYS A 70 -47.03 -1.49 -1.63
C LYS A 70 -46.02 -2.45 -1.00
N ALA A 71 -46.48 -3.44 -0.23
CA ALA A 71 -45.61 -4.42 0.40
C ALA A 71 -44.83 -5.24 -0.64
N GLU A 72 -45.47 -5.63 -1.74
CA GLU A 72 -44.81 -6.31 -2.86
C GLU A 72 -43.71 -5.45 -3.50
N GLN A 73 -43.96 -4.16 -3.68
CA GLN A 73 -42.94 -3.22 -4.16
C GLN A 73 -41.76 -3.09 -3.19
N ASP A 74 -42.05 -3.00 -1.88
CA ASP A 74 -41.02 -2.89 -0.84
C ASP A 74 -40.19 -4.19 -0.75
N ILE A 75 -40.80 -5.36 -0.93
CA ILE A 75 -40.09 -6.66 -1.02
C ILE A 75 -39.17 -6.67 -2.23
N ALA A 76 -39.67 -6.33 -3.42
CA ALA A 76 -38.84 -6.31 -4.63
C ALA A 76 -37.66 -5.34 -4.52
N ALA A 77 -37.84 -4.20 -3.84
CA ALA A 77 -36.77 -3.25 -3.58
C ALA A 77 -35.72 -3.81 -2.60
N ASN A 78 -36.14 -4.60 -1.61
CA ASN A 78 -35.23 -5.27 -0.69
C ASN A 78 -34.46 -6.40 -1.39
N ASP A 79 -35.12 -7.21 -2.21
CA ASP A 79 -34.47 -8.27 -2.99
C ASP A 79 -33.38 -7.69 -3.90
N ALA A 80 -33.68 -6.58 -4.59
CA ALA A 80 -32.68 -5.89 -5.42
C ALA A 80 -31.49 -5.31 -4.62
N ARG A 81 -31.72 -4.92 -3.36
CA ARG A 81 -30.64 -4.46 -2.46
C ARG A 81 -29.79 -5.63 -2.00
N ASP A 82 -30.41 -6.75 -1.64
CA ASP A 82 -29.72 -7.96 -1.21
C ASP A 82 -28.86 -8.53 -2.36
N ASP A 83 -29.38 -8.59 -3.59
CA ASP A 83 -28.62 -8.96 -4.79
C ASP A 83 -27.38 -8.05 -5.01
N GLY A 84 -27.55 -6.75 -4.77
CA GLY A 84 -26.46 -5.77 -4.82
C GLY A 84 -25.40 -6.01 -3.75
N GLN A 85 -25.83 -6.36 -2.53
CA GLN A 85 -24.93 -6.70 -1.42
C GLN A 85 -24.17 -8.00 -1.71
N ASP A 86 -24.84 -9.03 -2.24
CA ASP A 86 -24.22 -10.29 -2.63
C ASP A 86 -23.13 -10.08 -3.69
N THR A 87 -23.40 -9.24 -4.68
CA THR A 87 -22.42 -8.85 -5.71
C THR A 87 -21.21 -8.16 -5.08
N GLN A 88 -21.42 -7.18 -4.21
CA GLN A 88 -20.31 -6.48 -3.52
C GLN A 88 -19.47 -7.42 -2.65
N ILE A 89 -20.12 -8.38 -1.95
CA ILE A 89 -19.42 -9.38 -1.14
C ILE A 89 -18.53 -10.27 -2.02
N ALA A 90 -19.00 -10.68 -3.20
CA ALA A 90 -18.22 -11.47 -4.14
C ALA A 90 -16.98 -10.71 -4.67
N GLU A 91 -17.13 -9.42 -4.99
CA GLU A 91 -16.03 -8.55 -5.41
C GLU A 91 -14.99 -8.34 -4.31
N LEU A 92 -15.44 -8.10 -3.07
CA LEU A 92 -14.57 -8.02 -1.90
C LEU A 92 -13.81 -9.32 -1.65
N GLY A 93 -14.48 -10.47 -1.80
CA GLY A 93 -13.84 -11.79 -1.69
C GLY A 93 -12.70 -11.98 -2.71
N THR A 94 -12.92 -11.52 -3.96
CA THR A 94 -11.91 -11.56 -5.01
C THR A 94 -10.71 -10.66 -4.67
N THR A 95 -10.98 -9.44 -4.23
CA THR A 95 -9.94 -8.46 -3.83
C THR A 95 -9.10 -8.97 -2.65
N LEU A 96 -9.75 -9.56 -1.63
CA LEU A 96 -9.06 -10.19 -0.50
C LEU A 96 -8.17 -11.36 -0.93
N GLY A 97 -8.61 -12.15 -1.91
CA GLY A 97 -7.79 -13.20 -2.52
C GLY A 97 -6.52 -12.66 -3.18
N GLN A 98 -6.65 -11.60 -3.97
CA GLN A 98 -5.52 -10.92 -4.61
C GLN A 98 -4.54 -10.34 -3.58
N HIS A 99 -5.05 -9.63 -2.57
CA HIS A 99 -4.22 -9.10 -1.49
C HIS A 99 -3.48 -10.20 -0.73
N ARG A 100 -4.11 -11.35 -0.48
CA ARG A 100 -3.46 -12.50 0.15
C ARG A 100 -2.28 -12.99 -0.68
N THR A 101 -2.45 -13.16 -1.99
CA THR A 101 -1.37 -13.55 -2.89
C THR A 101 -0.22 -12.54 -2.89
N ALA A 102 -0.53 -11.24 -2.92
CA ALA A 102 0.47 -10.18 -2.85
C ALA A 102 1.27 -10.20 -1.54
N ILE A 103 0.58 -10.39 -0.40
CA ILE A 103 1.23 -10.52 0.92
C ILE A 103 2.17 -11.73 0.95
N THR A 104 1.75 -12.87 0.42
CA THR A 104 2.60 -14.07 0.36
C THR A 104 3.85 -13.83 -0.51
N ALA A 105 3.72 -13.12 -1.63
CA ALA A 105 4.87 -12.75 -2.45
C ALA A 105 5.85 -11.84 -1.70
N LEU A 106 5.34 -10.79 -1.05
CA LEU A 106 6.17 -9.88 -0.24
C LEU A 106 6.87 -10.60 0.92
N GLN A 107 6.19 -11.54 1.58
CA GLN A 107 6.79 -12.35 2.65
C GLN A 107 7.89 -13.29 2.13
N LYS A 108 7.76 -13.79 0.90
CA LYS A 108 8.81 -14.59 0.26
C LYS A 108 10.04 -13.74 -0.07
N ASP A 109 9.83 -12.50 -0.51
CA ASP A 109 10.91 -11.58 -0.84
C ASP A 109 11.58 -10.99 0.41
N ALA A 110 10.85 -10.93 1.53
CA ALA A 110 11.38 -10.55 2.82
C ALA A 110 12.41 -11.58 3.30
N HIS A 111 13.68 -11.19 3.29
CA HIS A 111 14.77 -11.97 3.86
C HIS A 111 15.69 -11.08 4.68
N THR A 112 16.40 -11.70 5.62
CA THR A 112 17.41 -11.02 6.43
C THR A 112 18.78 -11.26 5.82
N HIS A 113 19.53 -10.18 5.55
CA HIS A 113 20.95 -10.31 5.25
C HIS A 113 21.71 -10.49 6.56
N THR A 114 22.33 -11.65 6.75
CA THR A 114 23.26 -11.90 7.87
C THR A 114 24.40 -10.87 7.90
N ASN A 115 24.81 -10.35 6.74
CA ASN A 115 25.89 -9.38 6.59
C ASN A 115 25.43 -7.92 6.61
N LYS A 116 24.22 -7.62 7.10
CA LYS A 116 23.68 -6.24 7.10
C LYS A 116 24.64 -5.23 7.75
N SER A 117 25.22 -5.57 8.90
CA SER A 117 26.18 -4.71 9.59
C SER A 117 27.47 -4.48 8.81
N VAL A 118 27.89 -5.45 8.00
CA VAL A 118 29.05 -5.34 7.11
C VAL A 118 28.73 -4.36 5.97
N LEU A 119 27.57 -4.53 5.31
CA LEU A 119 27.14 -3.66 4.21
C LEU A 119 26.93 -2.22 4.67
N ASP A 120 26.34 -2.03 5.86
CA ASP A 120 26.15 -0.70 6.46
C ASP A 120 27.47 -0.01 6.80
N GLY A 121 28.52 -0.81 7.05
CA GLY A 121 29.86 -0.31 7.32
C GLY A 121 30.64 0.11 6.07
N ILE A 122 30.15 -0.19 4.86
CA ILE A 122 30.74 0.25 3.59
C ILE A 122 30.16 1.63 3.27
N THR A 123 30.94 2.67 3.56
CA THR A 123 30.58 4.07 3.28
C THR A 123 31.05 4.48 1.89
N ALA A 124 30.43 5.52 1.32
CA ALA A 124 30.89 6.11 0.05
C ALA A 124 32.36 6.54 0.11
N GLU A 125 32.81 7.08 1.25
CA GLU A 125 34.21 7.46 1.48
C GLU A 125 35.17 6.27 1.37
N LYS A 126 34.80 5.11 1.94
CA LYS A 126 35.63 3.89 1.81
C LYS A 126 35.70 3.42 0.37
N VAL A 127 34.59 3.50 -0.36
CA VAL A 127 34.54 3.14 -1.79
C VAL A 127 35.41 4.10 -2.59
N GLU A 128 35.32 5.40 -2.33
CA GLU A 128 36.14 6.41 -3.02
C GLU A 128 37.65 6.17 -2.80
N VAL A 129 38.07 5.81 -1.58
CA VAL A 129 39.46 5.46 -1.29
C VAL A 129 39.89 4.18 -2.00
N TRP A 130 39.03 3.17 -2.09
CA TRP A 130 39.34 1.92 -2.80
C TRP A 130 39.41 2.11 -4.32
N ASP A 131 38.56 2.97 -4.87
CA ASP A 131 38.51 3.29 -6.30
C ASP A 131 39.67 4.21 -6.72
N ASN A 132 40.25 4.97 -5.78
CA ASN A 132 41.37 5.87 -6.00
C ASN A 132 42.56 5.48 -5.11
N PRO A 133 43.16 4.29 -5.31
CA PRO A 133 44.30 3.88 -4.50
C PRO A 133 45.47 4.82 -4.74
N THR A 134 46.22 5.08 -3.67
CA THR A 134 47.52 5.75 -3.69
C THR A 134 48.40 5.17 -4.80
N THR A 135 48.92 6.04 -5.67
CA THR A 135 49.73 5.70 -6.84
C THR A 135 51.21 6.03 -6.61
N ALA A 136 52.08 5.28 -7.27
CA ALA A 136 53.52 5.56 -7.27
C ALA A 136 53.87 6.59 -8.35
N GLU A 137 54.62 7.61 -7.98
CA GLU A 137 55.27 8.54 -8.90
C GLU A 137 56.79 8.35 -8.87
N PHE A 138 57.42 8.42 -10.04
CA PHE A 138 58.85 8.23 -10.19
C PHE A 138 59.53 9.49 -10.70
N TYR A 139 60.65 9.85 -10.07
CA TYR A 139 61.49 10.97 -10.49
C TYR A 139 62.92 10.50 -10.73
N THR A 140 63.56 11.03 -11.75
CA THR A 140 64.98 10.80 -12.00
C THR A 140 65.74 12.09 -11.78
N VAL A 141 66.77 12.05 -10.95
CA VAL A 141 67.60 13.21 -10.60
C VAL A 141 69.06 12.94 -10.87
N SER A 142 69.79 13.99 -11.24
CA SER A 142 71.25 13.92 -11.40
C SER A 142 71.92 14.63 -10.21
N LEU A 143 72.91 13.97 -9.63
CA LEU A 143 73.77 14.47 -8.56
C LEU A 143 75.20 14.57 -9.08
N PRO A 144 75.58 15.68 -9.72
CA PRO A 144 76.96 15.88 -10.13
C PRO A 144 77.91 15.87 -8.92
N ALA A 145 79.11 15.32 -9.10
CA ALA A 145 80.15 15.28 -8.07
C ALA A 145 80.55 16.70 -7.61
N SER A 146 80.48 17.66 -8.53
CA SER A 146 80.79 19.07 -8.28
C SER A 146 79.71 19.83 -7.50
N GLY A 147 78.48 19.28 -7.39
CA GLY A 147 77.34 19.94 -6.76
C GLY A 147 77.25 19.77 -5.24
N TRP A 148 78.11 18.94 -4.64
CA TRP A 148 78.17 18.73 -3.20
C TRP A 148 78.89 19.87 -2.48
N THR A 149 78.22 20.42 -1.46
CA THR A 149 78.73 21.52 -0.63
C THR A 149 78.87 21.10 0.83
N GLY A 150 79.62 21.89 1.60
CA GLY A 150 79.91 21.61 3.01
C GLY A 150 81.27 20.93 3.22
N ASN A 151 81.67 20.82 4.49
CA ASN A 151 82.87 20.12 4.94
C ASN A 151 82.50 18.89 5.79
N GLY A 152 81.32 18.31 5.52
CA GLY A 152 80.69 17.28 6.34
C GLY A 152 79.68 17.86 7.36
N PRO A 153 78.47 17.29 7.48
CA PRO A 153 77.79 16.50 6.43
C PRO A 153 77.74 17.28 5.11
N TYR A 154 77.85 16.57 3.99
CA TYR A 154 77.80 17.17 2.66
C TYR A 154 76.36 17.18 2.17
N THR A 155 75.96 18.26 1.50
CA THR A 155 74.61 18.39 0.96
C THR A 155 74.61 18.81 -0.49
N GLN A 156 73.64 18.30 -1.24
CA GLN A 156 73.36 18.71 -2.61
C GLN A 156 71.85 18.82 -2.81
N ALA A 157 71.39 20.02 -3.15
CA ALA A 157 69.98 20.27 -3.48
C ALA A 157 69.78 20.19 -5.00
N VAL A 158 68.75 19.47 -5.43
CA VAL A 158 68.38 19.29 -6.84
C VAL A 158 66.91 19.67 -7.02
N SER A 159 66.61 20.43 -8.07
CA SER A 159 65.23 20.75 -8.45
C SER A 159 64.55 19.52 -9.05
N VAL A 160 63.38 19.17 -8.53
CA VAL A 160 62.57 18.04 -8.98
C VAL A 160 61.15 18.54 -9.19
N ALA A 161 60.81 18.83 -10.44
CA ALA A 161 59.49 19.35 -10.78
C ALA A 161 58.41 18.35 -10.37
N GLY A 162 57.42 18.80 -9.60
CA GLY A 162 56.29 17.98 -9.15
C GLY A 162 56.48 17.32 -7.78
N ILE A 163 57.69 17.32 -7.20
CA ILE A 163 57.86 16.79 -5.84
C ILE A 163 57.25 17.73 -4.78
N LEU A 164 56.60 17.17 -3.78
CA LEU A 164 55.92 17.88 -2.69
C LEU A 164 56.75 17.79 -1.41
N ALA A 165 56.47 18.66 -0.43
CA ALA A 165 57.23 18.72 0.84
C ALA A 165 56.89 17.57 1.83
N ASP A 166 55.73 16.97 1.67
CA ASP A 166 55.26 15.82 2.45
C ASP A 166 55.63 14.47 1.82
N ASP A 167 56.18 14.47 0.60
CA ASP A 167 56.69 13.27 -0.03
C ASP A 167 57.79 12.61 0.82
N ARG A 168 57.80 11.29 0.84
CA ARG A 168 58.80 10.46 1.51
C ARG A 168 59.38 9.48 0.49
N PRO A 169 60.30 9.94 -0.38
CA PRO A 169 60.82 9.12 -1.45
C PRO A 169 61.65 7.95 -0.91
N ILE A 170 61.49 6.79 -1.54
CA ILE A 170 62.49 5.73 -1.53
C ILE A 170 63.41 6.00 -2.71
N PHE A 171 64.73 5.96 -2.51
CA PHE A 171 65.68 6.28 -3.55
C PHE A 171 66.68 5.17 -3.81
N GLY A 172 67.14 5.09 -5.06
CA GLY A 172 68.16 4.15 -5.49
C GLY A 172 68.94 4.67 -6.70
N PRO A 173 70.20 4.27 -6.87
CA PRO A 173 71.00 4.69 -8.01
C PRO A 173 70.57 3.98 -9.31
N ILE A 174 70.61 4.71 -10.42
CA ILE A 174 70.50 4.17 -11.77
C ILE A 174 71.91 4.08 -12.35
N TYR A 175 72.40 2.84 -12.50
CA TYR A 175 73.74 2.61 -13.02
C TYR A 175 73.80 2.62 -14.55
N SER A 176 74.76 3.34 -15.12
CA SER A 176 74.94 3.46 -16.57
C SER A 176 76.42 3.36 -16.97
N GLY A 177 76.68 3.09 -18.26
CA GLY A 177 78.03 2.88 -18.79
C GLY A 177 78.52 1.43 -18.73
N THR A 178 79.84 1.29 -18.77
CA THR A 178 80.62 0.04 -18.62
C THR A 178 80.49 -0.54 -17.22
N ASN A 179 80.88 -1.80 -17.05
CA ASN A 179 80.79 -2.46 -15.75
C ASN A 179 81.65 -1.77 -14.67
N ASP A 180 82.81 -1.26 -15.04
CA ASP A 180 83.72 -0.57 -14.11
C ASP A 180 83.09 0.76 -13.63
N GLU A 181 82.48 1.54 -14.55
CA GLU A 181 81.73 2.76 -14.21
C GLU A 181 80.53 2.46 -13.27
N LYS A 182 79.82 1.35 -13.48
CA LYS A 182 78.70 0.94 -12.61
C LYS A 182 79.17 0.53 -11.21
N ILE A 183 80.34 -0.11 -11.10
CA ILE A 183 80.93 -0.45 -9.79
C ILE A 183 81.29 0.83 -9.04
N GLU A 184 81.92 1.79 -9.71
CA GLU A 184 82.25 3.09 -9.12
C GLU A 184 81.00 3.84 -8.66
N GLN A 185 79.98 3.92 -9.52
CA GLN A 185 78.68 4.53 -9.19
C GLN A 185 78.01 3.84 -7.99
N SER A 186 78.09 2.51 -7.89
CA SER A 186 77.52 1.75 -6.76
C SER A 186 78.19 2.09 -5.43
N ILE A 187 79.53 2.16 -5.41
CA ILE A 187 80.30 2.55 -4.22
C ILE A 187 79.95 3.99 -3.82
N MET A 188 79.95 4.90 -4.79
CA MET A 188 79.71 6.32 -4.55
C MET A 188 78.26 6.62 -4.15
N ALA A 189 77.29 5.91 -4.72
CA ALA A 189 75.89 5.98 -4.30
C ALA A 189 75.69 5.52 -2.85
N GLY A 190 76.52 4.60 -2.36
CA GLY A 190 76.54 4.18 -0.95
C GLY A 190 76.90 5.28 0.04
N PHE A 191 77.42 6.42 -0.40
CA PHE A 191 77.67 7.58 0.46
C PHE A 191 76.44 8.48 0.65
N VAL A 192 75.45 8.41 -0.25
CA VAL A 192 74.20 9.17 -0.13
C VAL A 192 73.34 8.51 0.94
N SER A 193 73.18 9.20 2.08
CA SER A 193 72.61 8.63 3.30
C SER A 193 71.13 8.95 3.46
N GLU A 194 70.73 10.18 3.13
CA GLU A 194 69.39 10.69 3.39
C GLU A 194 68.96 11.62 2.26
N CYS A 195 67.65 11.79 2.10
CA CYS A 195 67.08 12.83 1.26
C CYS A 195 65.85 13.47 1.92
N ASP A 196 65.81 14.79 1.91
CA ASP A 196 64.69 15.58 2.42
C ASP A 196 64.01 16.32 1.27
N THR A 197 62.68 16.28 1.27
CA THR A 197 61.87 16.91 0.22
C THR A 197 61.40 18.29 0.66
N ALA A 198 61.36 19.19 -0.32
CA ALA A 198 60.67 20.47 -0.26
C ALA A 198 59.86 20.61 -1.55
N ALA A 199 58.90 21.54 -1.59
CA ALA A 199 58.12 21.77 -2.81
C ALA A 199 59.06 22.10 -3.99
N GLY A 200 59.11 21.20 -4.99
CA GLY A 200 59.93 21.33 -6.19
C GLY A 200 61.42 21.02 -6.03
N SER A 201 61.89 20.51 -4.88
CA SER A 201 63.31 20.26 -4.64
C SER A 201 63.55 19.08 -3.69
N VAL A 202 64.68 18.41 -3.88
CA VAL A 202 65.19 17.37 -2.97
C VAL A 202 66.59 17.74 -2.52
N THR A 203 66.85 17.65 -1.22
CA THR A 203 68.19 17.81 -0.66
C THR A 203 68.72 16.46 -0.27
N PHE A 204 69.80 16.03 -0.92
CA PHE A 204 70.51 14.81 -0.57
C PHE A 204 71.62 15.11 0.42
N THR A 205 71.81 14.23 1.40
CA THR A 205 72.84 14.34 2.43
C THR A 205 73.76 13.13 2.37
N ALA A 206 75.07 13.40 2.38
CA ALA A 206 76.11 12.39 2.52
C ALA A 206 76.90 12.65 3.81
N LEU A 207 76.82 11.72 4.76
CA LEU A 207 77.28 11.94 6.13
C LEU A 207 78.80 11.78 6.31
N LEU A 208 79.40 10.80 5.62
CA LEU A 208 80.80 10.43 5.81
C LEU A 208 81.74 11.04 4.77
N ALA A 209 81.40 10.86 3.49
CA ALA A 209 82.17 11.33 2.35
C ALA A 209 81.19 11.75 1.24
N LYS A 210 81.61 12.65 0.35
CA LYS A 210 80.80 13.01 -0.82
C LYS A 210 81.13 12.10 -2.02
N PRO A 211 80.17 11.76 -2.88
CA PRO A 211 80.43 11.16 -4.18
C PRO A 211 81.44 11.98 -5.00
N GLU A 212 82.40 11.29 -5.62
CA GLU A 212 83.40 11.89 -6.51
C GLU A 212 83.08 11.70 -8.00
N VAL A 213 82.04 10.91 -8.30
CA VAL A 213 81.50 10.69 -9.65
C VAL A 213 80.06 11.21 -9.73
N ASP A 214 79.63 11.58 -10.93
CA ASP A 214 78.25 11.99 -11.17
C ASP A 214 77.33 10.79 -10.98
N LEU A 215 76.27 10.96 -10.20
CA LEU A 215 75.27 9.94 -9.93
C LEU A 215 73.94 10.30 -10.59
N THR A 216 73.19 9.28 -10.99
CA THR A 216 71.77 9.40 -11.34
C THR A 216 70.97 8.60 -10.33
N MET A 217 69.98 9.22 -9.69
CA MET A 217 69.13 8.58 -8.69
C MET A 217 67.69 8.52 -9.20
N GLN A 218 67.03 7.37 -8.99
CA GLN A 218 65.58 7.26 -9.07
C GLN A 218 64.98 7.48 -7.70
N LEU A 219 63.91 8.26 -7.65
CA LEU A 219 63.05 8.45 -6.49
C LEU A 219 61.70 7.80 -6.80
N GLU A 220 61.18 7.01 -5.88
CA GLU A 220 59.82 6.48 -5.90
C GLU A 220 59.05 7.09 -4.72
N VAL A 221 57.93 7.74 -5.02
CA VAL A 221 57.04 8.38 -4.05
C VAL A 221 55.66 7.74 -4.14
N ILE A 222 55.06 7.42 -3.00
CA ILE A 222 53.73 6.83 -2.90
C ILE A 222 52.75 7.93 -2.45
N ARG A 223 51.77 8.29 -3.29
CA ARG A 223 50.79 9.39 -3.06
C ARG A 223 49.35 8.97 -3.29
#